data_AF-K1S5Y4-F1
#
_entry.id   AF-K1S5Y4-F1
#
_cell.length_a   1.000
_cell.length_b   1.000
_cell.length_c   1.000
_cell.angle_alpha   90.00
_cell.angle_beta   90.00
_cell.angle_gamma   90.00
#
_symmetry.space_group_name_H-M   'P 1'
#
loop_
_entity.id
_entity.type
_entity.pdbx_description
1 polymer ?
#
loop_
_entity_poly.entity_id
_entity_poly.type
_entity_poly.pdbx_seq_one_letter_code
_entity_poly.pdbx_strand_id
1 'polypeptide(L)'
;FYTDLVEKNKMDEKPFFEFNLEKYRESQVEKLREFHKSYFDVDTILNTASELKYTNEIRNAIVQEVNNPSDEFVKYFARPVYPGRFNDVTLEQFRAIVKQAFAQYANDYMNERLKSAIGSDAVVENRAEAKVESPVQSPRAEETPNDEPENKITTTDEELQGFYIVRAILYPEIDDITRVVQRDTQSYFGILLDDNNRKPICRLHFNSSNKYIETFDADKKGTKHLLESLNDIYKYKDDIIATCKMY
;
A
#
# COMPACT_ATOMS: atom_id res chain seq x y z
N PHE A 1 13.17 27.68 8.12
CA PHE A 1 14.33 28.43 7.59
C PHE A 1 13.90 29.13 6.32
N TYR A 2 14.28 30.40 6.17
CA TYR A 2 13.87 31.25 5.05
C TYR A 2 15.08 31.85 4.35
N THR A 3 14.95 32.09 3.05
CA THR A 3 15.92 32.76 2.19
C THR A 3 15.34 34.05 1.63
N ASP A 4 16.14 34.82 0.91
CA ASP A 4 15.74 35.96 0.08
C ASP A 4 16.01 35.69 -1.42
N LEU A 5 15.69 34.47 -1.87
CA LEU A 5 15.97 34.01 -3.24
C LEU A 5 15.09 34.67 -4.29
N VAL A 6 13.85 35.06 -3.93
CA VAL A 6 12.90 35.67 -4.87
C VAL A 6 13.19 37.15 -5.06
N GLU A 7 13.40 37.88 -3.97
CA GLU A 7 13.71 39.30 -3.96
C GLU A 7 14.86 39.56 -2.98
N LYS A 8 15.96 40.12 -3.48
CA LYS A 8 17.15 40.43 -2.67
C LYS A 8 16.79 41.29 -1.46
N ASN A 9 17.21 40.89 -0.26
CA ASN A 9 16.88 41.51 1.03
C ASN A 9 15.39 41.45 1.44
N LYS A 10 14.57 40.60 0.81
CA LYS A 10 13.20 40.34 1.23
C LYS A 10 13.02 38.86 1.49
N MET A 11 12.59 38.54 2.70
CA MET A 11 12.37 37.15 3.10
C MET A 11 11.29 36.51 2.21
N ASP A 12 11.61 35.35 1.64
CA ASP A 12 10.68 34.52 0.88
C ASP A 12 9.45 34.18 1.74
N GLU A 13 8.26 34.17 1.16
CA GLU A 13 7.02 33.84 1.89
C GLU A 13 6.97 32.37 2.33
N LYS A 14 7.57 31.47 1.53
CA LYS A 14 7.63 30.04 1.81
C LYS A 14 8.99 29.66 2.41
N PRO A 15 9.02 28.88 3.51
CA PRO A 15 10.28 28.35 4.03
C PRO A 15 10.87 27.31 3.07
N PHE A 16 12.20 27.29 2.93
CA PHE A 16 12.88 26.29 2.11
C PHE A 16 13.20 25.00 2.90
N PHE A 17 13.30 25.09 4.22
CA PHE A 17 13.54 23.96 5.10
C PHE A 17 12.72 24.10 6.39
N GLU A 18 11.93 23.07 6.66
CA GLU A 18 11.15 22.90 7.88
C GLU A 18 11.66 21.67 8.62
N PHE A 19 11.88 21.82 9.93
CA PHE A 19 12.38 20.75 10.79
C PHE A 19 11.39 20.54 11.93
N ASN A 20 10.74 19.38 11.94
CA ASN A 20 9.81 19.01 12.99
C ASN A 20 10.53 18.18 14.06
N LEU A 21 10.60 18.70 15.30
CA LEU A 21 11.27 18.07 16.43
C LEU A 21 10.64 16.72 16.84
N GLU A 22 9.34 16.52 16.59
CA GLU A 22 8.62 15.29 16.93
C GLU A 22 8.70 14.23 15.82
N LYS A 23 8.90 14.67 14.56
CA LYS A 23 8.89 13.82 13.36
C LYS A 23 10.02 14.22 12.41
N TYR A 24 11.26 13.94 12.80
CA TYR A 24 12.43 14.15 11.94
C TYR A 24 12.97 12.84 11.38
N ARG A 25 13.58 12.94 10.20
CA ARG A 25 14.41 11.87 9.61
C ARG A 25 15.88 12.19 9.83
N GLU A 26 16.74 11.17 9.95
CA GLU A 26 18.18 11.37 10.11
C GLU A 26 18.79 12.23 8.99
N SER A 27 18.31 12.08 7.76
CA SER A 27 18.71 12.91 6.62
C SER A 27 18.37 14.41 6.77
N GLN A 28 17.37 14.77 7.59
CA GLN A 28 17.08 16.16 7.92
C GLN A 28 18.04 16.70 9.00
N VAL A 29 18.55 15.83 9.88
CA VAL A 29 19.53 16.19 10.91
C VAL A 29 20.90 16.48 10.29
N GLU A 30 21.32 15.66 9.32
CA GLU A 30 22.54 15.90 8.56
C GLU A 30 22.50 17.26 7.86
N LYS A 31 21.37 17.60 7.23
CA LYS A 31 21.15 18.91 6.63
C LYS A 31 21.14 20.03 7.68
N LEU A 32 20.50 19.82 8.83
CA LEU A 32 20.49 20.82 9.91
C LEU A 32 21.91 21.18 10.38
N ARG A 33 22.84 20.21 10.36
CA ARG A 33 24.24 20.40 10.74
C ARG A 33 24.99 21.37 9.84
N GLU A 34 24.63 21.46 8.56
CA GLU A 34 25.25 22.38 7.59
C GLU A 34 24.95 23.85 7.92
N PHE A 35 23.87 24.12 8.67
CA PHE A 35 23.53 25.46 9.15
C PHE A 35 24.25 25.85 10.46
N HIS A 36 25.11 24.98 10.99
CA HIS A 36 25.89 25.28 12.19
C HIS A 36 26.95 26.35 11.90
N LYS A 37 27.13 27.32 12.82
CA LYS A 37 28.02 28.47 12.67
C LYS A 37 29.46 28.11 12.22
N SER A 38 29.98 26.97 12.66
CA SER A 38 31.32 26.50 12.30
C SER A 38 31.51 26.08 10.84
N TYR A 39 30.41 25.76 10.15
CA TYR A 39 30.39 25.28 8.75
C TYR A 39 29.54 26.19 7.84
N PHE A 40 29.13 27.34 8.36
CA PHE A 40 28.20 28.25 7.70
C PHE A 40 28.89 28.96 6.52
N ASP A 41 28.40 28.70 5.31
CA ASP A 41 28.83 29.33 4.07
C ASP A 41 27.58 29.83 3.32
N VAL A 42 27.53 31.13 3.04
CA VAL A 42 26.35 31.78 2.47
C VAL A 42 26.03 31.26 1.08
N ASP A 43 27.04 31.10 0.21
CA ASP A 43 26.83 30.65 -1.17
C ASP A 43 26.40 29.18 -1.18
N THR A 44 27.00 28.36 -0.31
CA THR A 44 26.64 26.94 -0.17
C THR A 44 25.21 26.78 0.38
N ILE A 45 24.84 27.57 1.39
CA ILE A 45 23.50 27.53 1.99
C ILE A 45 22.44 28.02 1.01
N LEU A 46 22.73 29.05 0.22
CA LEU A 46 21.77 29.62 -0.73
C LEU A 46 21.54 28.69 -1.93
N ASN A 47 22.59 28.00 -2.39
CA ASN A 47 22.47 26.90 -3.35
C ASN A 47 21.68 25.72 -2.78
N THR A 48 22.01 25.27 -1.57
CA THR A 48 21.31 24.16 -0.89
C THR A 48 19.85 24.51 -0.64
N ALA A 49 19.55 25.74 -0.25
CA ALA A 49 18.19 26.23 -0.06
C ALA A 49 17.40 26.27 -1.37
N SER A 50 18.02 26.71 -2.48
CA SER A 50 17.42 26.67 -3.80
C SER A 50 17.10 25.23 -4.21
N GLU A 51 18.07 24.33 -4.08
CA GLU A 51 17.89 22.91 -4.42
C GLU A 51 16.79 22.27 -3.57
N LEU A 52 16.76 22.53 -2.26
CA LEU A 52 15.71 22.04 -1.36
C LEU A 52 14.34 22.57 -1.73
N LYS A 53 14.23 23.88 -2.02
CA LYS A 53 13.00 24.53 -2.44
C LYS A 53 12.45 23.89 -3.71
N TYR A 54 13.28 23.80 -4.76
CA TYR A 54 12.87 23.19 -6.02
C TYR A 54 12.58 21.70 -5.89
N THR A 55 13.37 20.95 -5.11
CA THR A 55 13.13 19.53 -4.85
C THR A 55 11.79 19.30 -4.16
N ASN A 56 11.45 20.13 -3.18
CA ASN A 56 10.17 20.02 -2.47
C ASN A 56 8.99 20.39 -3.38
N GLU A 57 9.10 21.46 -4.16
CA GLU A 57 8.06 21.86 -5.13
C GLU A 57 7.88 20.79 -6.22
N ILE A 58 8.97 20.23 -6.76
CA ILE A 58 8.91 19.11 -7.72
C ILE A 58 8.29 17.88 -7.08
N ARG A 59 8.65 17.53 -5.84
CA ARG A 59 8.02 16.42 -5.11
C ARG A 59 6.51 16.63 -4.97
N ASN A 60 6.08 17.83 -4.62
CA ASN A 60 4.67 18.16 -4.50
C ASN A 60 3.95 18.07 -5.86
N ALA A 61 4.58 18.57 -6.93
CA ALA A 61 4.06 18.44 -8.28
C ALA A 61 3.91 16.97 -8.69
N ILE A 62 4.90 16.11 -8.40
CA ILE A 62 4.81 14.66 -8.63
C ILE A 62 3.64 14.06 -7.87
N VAL A 63 3.46 14.39 -6.59
CA VAL A 63 2.33 13.88 -5.79
C VAL A 63 1.00 14.34 -6.38
N GLN A 64 0.91 15.57 -6.87
CA GLN A 64 -0.31 16.07 -7.54
C GLN A 64 -0.58 15.32 -8.84
N GLU A 65 0.43 15.15 -9.70
CA GLU A 65 0.32 14.44 -10.97
C GLU A 65 -0.02 12.95 -10.78
N VAL A 66 0.51 12.30 -9.75
CA VAL A 66 0.16 10.90 -9.43
C VAL A 66 -1.29 10.77 -8.98
N ASN A 67 -1.78 11.70 -8.16
CA ASN A 67 -3.16 11.64 -7.64
C ASN A 67 -4.20 12.09 -8.68
N ASN A 68 -3.86 13.10 -9.47
CA ASN A 68 -4.69 13.67 -10.50
C ASN A 68 -3.84 13.98 -11.75
N PRO A 69 -3.60 12.97 -12.60
CA PRO A 69 -2.77 13.12 -13.79
C PRO A 69 -3.28 14.25 -14.70
N SER A 70 -2.41 15.15 -15.10
CA SER A 70 -2.69 16.19 -16.10
C SER A 70 -2.63 15.61 -17.52
N ASP A 71 -3.24 16.30 -18.48
CA ASP A 71 -3.27 15.87 -19.88
C ASP A 71 -1.86 15.73 -20.48
N GLU A 72 -0.93 16.60 -20.08
CA GLU A 72 0.46 16.54 -20.53
C GLU A 72 1.18 15.32 -19.95
N PHE A 73 0.98 15.05 -18.67
CA PHE A 73 1.53 13.88 -17.99
C PHE A 73 0.99 12.57 -18.59
N VAL A 74 -0.32 12.51 -18.85
CA VAL A 74 -0.94 11.35 -19.50
C VAL A 74 -0.38 11.16 -20.92
N LYS A 75 -0.29 12.22 -21.72
CA LYS A 75 0.30 12.17 -23.08
C LYS A 75 1.76 11.71 -23.04
N TYR A 76 2.53 12.11 -22.04
CA TYR A 76 3.93 11.72 -21.89
C TYR A 76 4.08 10.19 -21.80
N PHE A 77 3.27 9.53 -20.95
CA PHE A 77 3.31 8.07 -20.82
C PHE A 77 2.57 7.32 -21.92
N ALA A 78 1.56 7.94 -22.52
CA ALA A 78 0.75 7.27 -23.53
C ALA A 78 1.40 7.28 -24.92
N ARG A 79 2.21 8.29 -25.27
CA ARG A 79 2.89 8.40 -26.58
C ARG A 79 3.73 7.18 -26.98
N PRO A 80 4.53 6.56 -26.10
CA PRO A 80 5.32 5.38 -26.45
C PRO A 80 4.49 4.10 -26.64
N VAL A 81 3.33 4.01 -25.99
CA VAL A 81 2.52 2.78 -25.92
C VAL A 81 1.31 2.78 -26.86
N TYR A 82 0.87 3.97 -27.29
CA TYR A 82 -0.28 4.13 -28.18
C TYR A 82 0.13 4.73 -29.54
N PRO A 83 0.13 3.94 -30.62
CA PRO A 83 0.50 4.41 -31.95
C PRO A 83 -0.60 5.22 -32.68
N GLY A 84 -1.70 5.58 -31.99
CA GLY A 84 -2.84 6.30 -32.57
C GLY A 84 -2.88 7.80 -32.22
N ARG A 85 -3.87 8.51 -32.79
CA ARG A 85 -4.12 9.92 -32.44
C ARG A 85 -4.82 10.00 -31.08
N PHE A 86 -4.36 10.92 -30.23
CA PHE A 86 -5.05 11.23 -28.98
C PHE A 86 -6.32 12.04 -29.27
N ASN A 87 -7.46 11.45 -28.96
CA ASN A 87 -8.75 12.12 -28.83
C ASN A 87 -9.13 12.15 -27.33
N ASP A 88 -10.05 13.03 -26.95
CA ASP A 88 -10.41 13.26 -25.53
C ASP A 88 -10.87 11.97 -24.83
N VAL A 89 -11.54 11.08 -25.55
CA VAL A 89 -11.96 9.76 -25.05
C VAL A 89 -10.76 8.86 -24.73
N THR A 90 -9.77 8.79 -25.62
CA THR A 90 -8.54 8.00 -25.37
C THR A 90 -7.73 8.64 -24.25
N LEU A 91 -7.68 9.97 -24.16
CA LEU A 91 -6.96 10.67 -23.10
C LEU A 91 -7.56 10.35 -21.71
N GLU A 92 -8.88 10.36 -21.57
CA GLU A 92 -9.54 10.01 -20.30
C GLU A 92 -9.32 8.53 -19.93
N GLN A 93 -9.34 7.63 -20.91
CA GLN A 93 -8.99 6.22 -20.68
C GLN A 93 -7.55 6.06 -20.19
N PHE A 94 -6.59 6.72 -20.85
CA PHE A 94 -5.20 6.69 -20.43
C PHE A 94 -4.98 7.36 -19.08
N ARG A 95 -5.78 8.37 -18.72
CA ARG A 95 -5.73 9.00 -17.39
C ARG A 95 -5.99 7.99 -16.28
N ALA A 96 -7.03 7.17 -16.44
CA ALA A 96 -7.35 6.09 -15.50
C ALA A 96 -6.24 5.04 -15.46
N ILE A 97 -5.71 4.64 -16.62
CA ILE A 97 -4.63 3.66 -16.73
C ILE A 97 -3.35 4.16 -16.07
N VAL A 98 -2.92 5.40 -16.32
CA VAL A 98 -1.72 6.01 -15.72
C VAL A 98 -1.87 6.05 -14.20
N LYS A 99 -3.02 6.48 -13.68
CA LYS A 99 -3.28 6.51 -12.24
C LYS A 99 -3.19 5.11 -11.63
N GLN A 100 -3.80 4.11 -12.27
CA GLN A 100 -3.74 2.72 -11.81
C GLN A 100 -2.31 2.16 -11.86
N ALA A 101 -1.55 2.45 -12.92
CA ALA A 101 -0.17 2.00 -13.07
C ALA A 101 0.74 2.56 -11.97
N PHE A 102 0.59 3.84 -11.60
CA PHE A 102 1.35 4.41 -10.48
C PHE A 102 0.95 3.81 -9.13
N ALA A 103 -0.34 3.51 -8.91
CA ALA A 103 -0.80 2.85 -7.70
C ALA A 103 -0.23 1.41 -7.59
N GLN A 104 -0.24 0.66 -8.69
CA GLN A 104 0.37 -0.66 -8.78
C GLN A 104 1.88 -0.59 -8.53
N TYR A 105 2.59 0.32 -9.19
CA TYR A 105 4.02 0.53 -8.98
C TYR A 105 4.37 0.88 -7.53
N ALA A 106 3.58 1.73 -6.88
CA ALA A 106 3.81 2.07 -5.47
C ALA A 106 3.62 0.85 -4.57
N ASN A 107 2.59 0.04 -4.80
CA ASN A 107 2.34 -1.20 -4.07
C ASN A 107 3.46 -2.21 -4.30
N ASP A 108 3.89 -2.41 -5.55
CA ASP A 108 4.98 -3.32 -5.90
C ASP A 108 6.30 -2.87 -5.30
N TYR A 109 6.63 -1.57 -5.36
CA TYR A 109 7.82 -1.01 -4.73
C TYR A 109 7.79 -1.19 -3.21
N MET A 110 6.64 -0.98 -2.56
CA MET A 110 6.49 -1.24 -1.13
C MET A 110 6.66 -2.71 -0.81
N ASN A 111 6.07 -3.59 -1.61
CA ASN A 111 6.19 -5.05 -1.47
C ASN A 111 7.63 -5.51 -1.68
N GLU A 112 8.37 -4.96 -2.65
CA GLU A 112 9.78 -5.24 -2.87
C GLU A 112 10.66 -4.73 -1.73
N ARG A 113 10.43 -3.51 -1.24
CA ARG A 113 11.15 -2.98 -0.07
C ARG A 113 10.86 -3.79 1.19
N LEU A 114 9.62 -4.21 1.38
CA LEU A 114 9.21 -5.06 2.50
C LEU A 114 9.84 -6.45 2.38
N LYS A 115 9.78 -7.09 1.20
CA LYS A 115 10.46 -8.36 0.91
C LYS A 115 11.97 -8.25 1.10
N SER A 116 12.58 -7.14 0.68
CA SER A 116 14.03 -6.90 0.86
C SER A 116 14.40 -6.66 2.32
N ALA A 117 13.52 -6.01 3.11
CA ALA A 117 13.73 -5.83 4.54
C ALA A 117 13.50 -7.12 5.35
N ILE A 118 12.59 -8.00 4.89
CA ILE A 118 12.33 -9.33 5.47
C ILE A 118 13.35 -10.38 4.97
N GLY A 119 13.96 -10.14 3.80
CA GLY A 119 14.82 -11.07 3.07
C GLY A 119 16.29 -11.10 3.47
N SER A 120 16.62 -10.81 4.73
CA SER A 120 17.93 -11.21 5.30
C SER A 120 17.88 -12.53 6.06
N ASP A 121 16.72 -13.20 6.14
CA ASP A 121 16.60 -14.49 6.82
C ASP A 121 15.63 -15.50 6.15
N ALA A 122 15.54 -15.49 4.82
CA ALA A 122 14.80 -16.52 4.09
C ALA A 122 15.44 -16.84 2.73
N VAL A 123 16.57 -17.55 2.80
CA VAL A 123 17.06 -18.33 1.67
C VAL A 123 16.20 -19.60 1.61
N VAL A 124 15.16 -19.60 0.79
CA VAL A 124 14.64 -20.86 0.23
C VAL A 124 14.36 -20.64 -1.23
N GLU A 125 15.18 -21.33 -2.01
CA GLU A 125 15.08 -21.55 -3.44
C GLU A 125 13.64 -21.89 -3.86
N ASN A 126 13.21 -21.34 -4.99
CA ASN A 126 12.71 -22.22 -6.04
C ASN A 126 12.89 -21.58 -7.42
N ARG A 127 13.93 -22.10 -8.06
CA ARG A 127 14.22 -22.02 -9.48
C ARG A 127 13.22 -22.89 -10.24
N ALA A 128 12.43 -22.30 -11.12
CA ALA A 128 11.89 -22.99 -12.28
C ALA A 128 11.73 -21.99 -13.43
N GLU A 129 12.74 -21.98 -14.30
CA GLU A 129 12.77 -21.24 -15.55
C GLU A 129 11.89 -21.93 -16.60
N ALA A 130 11.17 -21.09 -17.34
CA ALA A 130 10.93 -21.14 -18.78
C ALA A 130 10.38 -22.41 -19.45
N LYS A 131 9.19 -22.26 -20.04
CA LYS A 131 9.01 -22.66 -21.45
C LYS A 131 8.14 -21.66 -22.20
N VAL A 132 8.78 -20.97 -23.14
CA VAL A 132 8.19 -20.13 -24.17
C VAL A 132 7.54 -21.04 -25.21
N GLU A 133 6.32 -20.70 -25.66
CA GLU A 133 5.90 -20.74 -27.07
C GLU A 133 4.48 -20.15 -27.21
N SER A 134 4.40 -19.00 -27.85
CA SER A 134 3.24 -18.60 -28.67
C SER A 134 3.56 -18.97 -30.12
N PRO A 135 2.56 -19.24 -30.98
CA PRO A 135 2.00 -18.13 -31.75
C PRO A 135 0.50 -18.20 -32.07
N VAL A 136 -0.15 -17.03 -31.92
CA VAL A 136 -1.16 -16.38 -32.77
C VAL A 136 -2.22 -17.22 -33.53
N GLN A 137 -3.52 -17.00 -33.22
CA GLN A 137 -4.57 -16.45 -34.14
C GLN A 137 -6.00 -16.73 -33.61
N SER A 138 -6.79 -15.68 -33.44
CA SER A 138 -8.27 -15.66 -33.30
C SER A 138 -8.96 -16.02 -34.65
N PRO A 139 -10.32 -16.05 -34.81
CA PRO A 139 -11.42 -15.83 -33.86
C PRO A 139 -12.67 -16.75 -33.99
N ARG A 140 -13.57 -16.63 -32.99
CA ARG A 140 -15.05 -16.54 -33.10
C ARG A 140 -15.94 -17.76 -32.72
N ALA A 141 -16.98 -17.38 -31.95
CA ALA A 141 -18.33 -17.95 -31.74
C ALA A 141 -18.57 -19.00 -30.63
N GLU A 142 -19.29 -18.51 -29.61
CA GLU A 142 -20.49 -19.08 -28.95
C GLU A 142 -20.42 -20.49 -28.36
N GLU A 143 -20.50 -20.56 -27.01
CA GLU A 143 -21.56 -21.27 -26.25
C GLU A 143 -21.18 -21.32 -24.75
N THR A 144 -21.97 -20.69 -23.89
CA THR A 144 -22.16 -21.06 -22.47
C THR A 144 -23.23 -22.16 -22.43
N PRO A 145 -23.18 -23.17 -21.54
CA PRO A 145 -23.24 -22.92 -20.07
C PRO A 145 -22.51 -23.93 -19.15
N ASN A 146 -22.27 -23.48 -17.90
CA ASN A 146 -21.98 -24.23 -16.67
C ASN A 146 -20.90 -25.33 -16.69
N ASP A 147 -19.83 -25.16 -15.90
CA ASP A 147 -19.76 -25.79 -14.57
C ASP A 147 -18.49 -25.37 -13.79
N GLU A 148 -18.70 -25.20 -12.48
CA GLU A 148 -17.74 -25.19 -11.36
C GLU A 148 -16.64 -24.10 -11.29
N PRO A 149 -16.64 -23.21 -10.28
CA PRO A 149 -15.43 -22.49 -9.91
C PRO A 149 -14.45 -23.50 -9.30
N GLU A 150 -13.34 -23.74 -9.98
CA GLU A 150 -12.17 -24.37 -9.37
C GLU A 150 -11.81 -23.61 -8.08
N ASN A 151 -12.19 -24.20 -6.94
CA ASN A 151 -11.91 -23.74 -5.59
C ASN A 151 -10.40 -23.93 -5.28
N LYS A 152 -9.55 -23.20 -6.00
CA LYS A 152 -8.15 -23.03 -5.63
C LYS A 152 -8.12 -22.06 -4.46
N ILE A 153 -7.76 -22.58 -3.29
CA ILE A 153 -7.41 -21.81 -2.09
C ILE A 153 -6.35 -20.81 -2.52
N THR A 154 -6.77 -19.56 -2.75
CA THR A 154 -5.91 -18.48 -3.20
C THR A 154 -6.12 -17.36 -2.21
N THR A 155 -5.17 -17.22 -1.28
CA THR A 155 -5.20 -16.11 -0.34
C THR A 155 -5.17 -14.80 -1.13
N THR A 156 -6.23 -14.03 -0.99
CA THR A 156 -6.39 -12.75 -1.67
C THR A 156 -5.71 -11.63 -0.87
N ASP A 157 -5.27 -10.59 -1.56
CA ASP A 157 -4.65 -9.42 -0.92
C ASP A 157 -5.59 -8.75 0.11
N GLU A 158 -6.90 -8.80 -0.14
CA GLU A 158 -7.91 -8.27 0.77
C GLU A 158 -7.99 -9.06 2.09
N GLU A 159 -7.89 -10.39 2.03
CA GLU A 159 -7.84 -11.24 3.23
C GLU A 159 -6.58 -10.97 4.04
N LEU A 160 -5.45 -10.76 3.36
CA LEU A 160 -4.19 -10.41 4.01
C LEU A 160 -4.23 -9.02 4.64
N GLN A 161 -4.88 -8.04 3.99
CA GLN A 161 -5.13 -6.73 4.59
C GLN A 161 -6.04 -6.83 5.83
N GLY A 162 -7.12 -7.61 5.74
CA GLY A 162 -8.00 -7.89 6.87
C GLY A 162 -7.25 -8.53 8.04
N PHE A 163 -6.36 -9.48 7.76
CA PHE A 163 -5.48 -10.09 8.75
C PHE A 163 -4.57 -9.07 9.46
N TYR A 164 -3.92 -8.17 8.71
CA TYR A 164 -3.09 -7.14 9.33
C TYR A 164 -3.90 -6.15 10.17
N ILE A 165 -5.14 -5.82 9.77
CA ILE A 165 -6.04 -5.01 10.59
C ILE A 165 -6.33 -5.71 11.92
N VAL A 166 -6.67 -7.00 11.88
CA VAL A 166 -6.92 -7.78 13.12
C VAL A 166 -5.67 -7.87 13.99
N ARG A 167 -4.49 -8.07 13.41
CA ARG A 167 -3.22 -8.03 14.15
C ARG A 167 -2.96 -6.66 14.79
N ALA A 168 -3.27 -5.57 14.09
CA ALA A 168 -3.13 -4.22 14.64
C ALA A 168 -4.09 -3.97 15.82
N ILE A 169 -5.32 -4.50 15.75
CA ILE A 169 -6.29 -4.44 16.86
C ILE A 169 -5.79 -5.21 18.08
N LEU A 170 -5.15 -6.37 17.87
CA LEU A 170 -4.67 -7.25 18.94
C LEU A 170 -3.29 -6.90 19.49
N TYR A 171 -2.49 -6.12 18.77
CA TYR A 171 -1.15 -5.70 19.18
C TYR A 171 -1.06 -5.14 20.60
N PRO A 172 -1.97 -4.26 21.08
CA PRO A 172 -1.92 -3.77 22.46
C PRO A 172 -2.35 -4.80 23.52
N GLU A 173 -2.95 -5.93 23.13
CA GLU A 173 -3.57 -6.89 24.06
C GLU A 173 -2.79 -8.21 24.19
N ILE A 174 -1.78 -8.45 23.34
CA ILE A 174 -1.01 -9.69 23.30
C ILE A 174 0.49 -9.38 23.38
N ASP A 175 1.21 -10.09 24.25
CA ASP A 175 2.66 -9.90 24.44
C ASP A 175 3.48 -10.22 23.17
N ASP A 176 3.07 -11.23 22.41
CA ASP A 176 3.72 -11.66 21.17
C ASP A 176 2.69 -11.80 20.04
N ILE A 177 2.76 -10.86 19.10
CA ILE A 177 1.86 -10.79 17.95
C ILE A 177 2.13 -11.90 16.91
N THR A 178 3.25 -12.62 17.00
CA THR A 178 3.54 -13.77 16.11
C THR A 178 2.63 -14.97 16.41
N ARG A 179 2.00 -14.99 17.59
CA ARG A 179 1.00 -15.99 17.98
C ARG A 179 -0.29 -15.89 17.18
N VAL A 180 -0.57 -14.74 16.57
CA VAL A 180 -1.76 -14.55 15.72
C VAL A 180 -1.40 -14.95 14.30
N VAL A 181 -1.97 -16.08 13.85
CA VAL A 181 -1.67 -16.67 12.55
C VAL A 181 -2.92 -16.74 11.68
N GLN A 182 -2.72 -16.67 10.37
CA GLN A 182 -3.77 -16.93 9.40
C GLN A 182 -3.80 -18.39 8.95
N ARG A 183 -4.99 -18.87 8.62
CA ARG A 183 -5.20 -20.16 7.96
C ARG A 183 -6.26 -20.00 6.89
N ASP A 184 -5.85 -20.16 5.65
CA ASP A 184 -6.77 -20.09 4.51
C ASP A 184 -7.54 -21.39 4.34
N THR A 185 -8.84 -21.29 4.09
CA THR A 185 -9.73 -22.43 3.85
C THR A 185 -10.69 -22.08 2.72
N GLN A 186 -11.24 -23.10 2.05
CA GLN A 186 -12.15 -22.88 0.91
C GLN A 186 -13.39 -22.04 1.24
N SER A 187 -13.83 -21.99 2.49
CA SER A 187 -15.06 -21.29 2.89
C SER A 187 -14.83 -19.98 3.63
N TYR A 188 -13.60 -19.75 4.11
CA TYR A 188 -13.24 -18.57 4.89
C TYR A 188 -11.73 -18.48 5.12
N PHE A 189 -11.28 -17.27 5.38
CA PHE A 189 -9.94 -17.00 5.87
C PHE A 189 -9.95 -16.93 7.40
N GLY A 190 -9.34 -17.91 8.04
CA GLY A 190 -9.34 -18.05 9.50
C GLY A 190 -8.20 -17.29 10.16
N ILE A 191 -8.49 -16.59 11.26
CA ILE A 191 -7.48 -15.96 12.11
C ILE A 191 -7.51 -16.64 13.47
N LEU A 192 -6.39 -17.22 13.86
CA LEU A 192 -6.25 -18.13 14.99
C LEU A 192 -5.15 -17.64 15.93
N LEU A 193 -5.26 -18.01 17.20
CA LEU A 193 -4.17 -17.88 18.16
C LEU A 193 -3.40 -19.20 18.26
N ASP A 194 -2.07 -19.12 18.34
CA ASP A 194 -1.14 -20.26 18.53
C ASP A 194 -1.24 -21.36 17.45
N ASP A 195 -1.65 -21.02 16.21
CA ASP A 195 -1.96 -21.99 15.14
C ASP A 195 -2.88 -23.13 15.58
N ASN A 196 -3.83 -22.83 16.48
CA ASN A 196 -4.72 -23.82 17.05
C ASN A 196 -6.16 -23.59 16.61
N ASN A 197 -6.74 -24.57 15.90
CA ASN A 197 -8.14 -24.54 15.46
C ASN A 197 -9.15 -24.50 16.63
N ARG A 198 -8.73 -24.77 17.87
CA ARG A 198 -9.55 -24.63 19.09
C ARG A 198 -9.55 -23.22 19.68
N LYS A 199 -8.66 -22.35 19.17
CA LYS A 199 -8.50 -20.95 19.55
C LYS A 199 -8.76 -19.99 18.37
N PRO A 200 -9.93 -20.05 17.70
CA PRO A 200 -10.26 -19.09 16.65
C PRO A 200 -10.55 -17.71 17.25
N ILE A 201 -9.97 -16.67 16.64
CA ILE A 201 -10.19 -15.27 17.01
C ILE A 201 -11.35 -14.71 16.18
N CYS A 202 -11.26 -14.83 14.86
CA CYS A 202 -12.33 -14.46 13.93
C CYS A 202 -12.13 -15.15 12.58
N ARG A 203 -13.13 -15.09 11.71
CA ARG A 203 -13.03 -15.56 10.32
C ARG A 203 -13.49 -14.47 9.37
N LEU A 204 -12.78 -14.33 8.24
CA LEU A 204 -13.14 -13.42 7.17
C LEU A 204 -13.76 -14.23 6.03
N HIS A 205 -14.96 -13.85 5.61
CA HIS A 205 -15.67 -14.47 4.49
C HIS A 205 -15.69 -13.49 3.32
N PHE A 206 -14.62 -13.47 2.52
CA PHE A 206 -14.48 -12.56 1.37
C PHE A 206 -14.73 -13.25 0.03
N ASN A 207 -15.06 -14.54 0.04
CA ASN A 207 -15.26 -15.37 -1.16
C ASN A 207 -16.55 -15.04 -1.96
N SER A 208 -17.37 -14.10 -1.48
CA SER A 208 -18.62 -13.68 -2.14
C SER A 208 -18.68 -12.17 -2.32
N SER A 209 -19.59 -11.69 -3.18
CA SER A 209 -19.81 -10.25 -3.43
C SER A 209 -20.09 -9.46 -2.16
N ASN A 210 -20.74 -10.09 -1.18
CA ASN A 210 -20.90 -9.56 0.16
C ASN A 210 -19.80 -10.10 1.06
N LYS A 211 -19.11 -9.20 1.78
CA LYS A 211 -18.01 -9.53 2.69
C LYS A 211 -18.54 -9.62 4.11
N TYR A 212 -18.08 -10.61 4.87
CA TYR A 212 -18.48 -10.76 6.27
C TYR A 212 -17.28 -11.01 7.18
N ILE A 213 -17.39 -10.55 8.43
CA ILE A 213 -16.55 -11.03 9.54
C ILE A 213 -17.41 -11.90 10.45
N GLU A 214 -16.91 -13.07 10.82
CA GLU A 214 -17.47 -13.93 11.86
C GLU A 214 -16.66 -13.74 13.15
N THR A 215 -17.30 -13.21 14.19
CA THR A 215 -16.77 -13.07 15.55
C THR A 215 -17.32 -14.19 16.44
N PHE A 216 -16.62 -14.51 17.54
CA PHE A 216 -17.04 -15.59 18.45
C PHE A 216 -17.40 -15.03 19.83
N ASP A 217 -18.48 -15.57 20.40
CA ASP A 217 -18.90 -15.34 21.78
C ASP A 217 -18.19 -16.32 22.75
N ALA A 218 -18.32 -16.12 24.07
CA ALA A 218 -17.92 -17.00 25.16
C ALA A 218 -18.40 -18.45 24.98
N ASP A 219 -19.57 -18.64 24.38
CA ASP A 219 -20.12 -19.96 24.04
C ASP A 219 -19.53 -20.55 22.73
N LYS A 220 -18.49 -19.91 22.16
CA LYS A 220 -17.85 -20.23 20.87
C LYS A 220 -18.83 -20.24 19.69
N LYS A 221 -19.94 -19.52 19.81
CA LYS A 221 -20.93 -19.37 18.75
C LYS A 221 -20.49 -18.24 17.81
N GLY A 222 -20.40 -18.55 16.52
CA GLY A 222 -20.04 -17.59 15.49
C GLY A 222 -21.20 -16.67 15.10
N THR A 223 -20.96 -15.37 15.10
CA THR A 223 -21.92 -14.36 14.60
C THR A 223 -21.33 -13.67 13.38
N LYS A 224 -22.07 -13.70 12.26
CA LYS A 224 -21.64 -13.08 11.00
C LYS A 224 -22.13 -11.64 10.91
N HIS A 225 -21.21 -10.74 10.59
CA HIS A 225 -21.47 -9.33 10.42
C HIS A 225 -21.11 -8.90 9.00
N LEU A 226 -22.02 -8.22 8.31
CA LEU A 226 -21.78 -7.67 6.98
C LEU A 226 -20.77 -6.52 7.06
N LEU A 227 -19.81 -6.51 6.15
CA LEU A 227 -18.81 -5.47 5.98
C LEU A 227 -19.04 -4.75 4.65
N GLU A 228 -19.14 -3.42 4.70
CA GLU A 228 -19.19 -2.56 3.51
C GLU A 228 -17.77 -2.16 3.08
N SER A 229 -16.85 -2.05 4.06
CA SER A 229 -15.44 -1.73 3.87
C SER A 229 -14.55 -2.55 4.83
N LEU A 230 -13.27 -2.75 4.50
CA LEU A 230 -12.29 -3.36 5.41
C LEU A 230 -12.14 -2.56 6.72
N ASN A 231 -12.38 -1.25 6.70
CA ASN A 231 -12.36 -0.42 7.91
C ASN A 231 -13.47 -0.80 8.91
N ASP A 232 -14.54 -1.44 8.46
CA ASP A 232 -15.62 -1.87 9.36
C ASP A 232 -15.17 -2.96 10.34
N ILE A 233 -14.03 -3.62 10.10
CA ILE A 233 -13.44 -4.56 11.06
C ILE A 233 -13.19 -3.89 12.41
N TYR A 234 -12.83 -2.59 12.44
CA TYR A 234 -12.63 -1.84 13.69
C TYR A 234 -13.90 -1.69 14.53
N LYS A 235 -15.10 -1.79 13.92
CA LYS A 235 -16.38 -1.76 14.65
C LYS A 235 -16.55 -2.97 15.57
N TYR A 236 -15.88 -4.08 15.25
CA TYR A 236 -15.95 -5.35 15.98
C TYR A 236 -14.68 -5.60 16.81
N LYS A 237 -13.88 -4.55 17.08
CA LYS A 237 -12.64 -4.65 17.84
C LYS A 237 -12.84 -5.28 19.23
N ASP A 238 -13.94 -4.91 19.90
CA ASP A 238 -14.17 -5.31 21.29
C ASP A 238 -14.49 -6.81 21.35
N ASP A 239 -15.23 -7.33 20.37
CA ASP A 239 -15.52 -8.77 20.23
C ASP A 239 -14.26 -9.58 19.90
N ILE A 240 -13.40 -9.06 19.02
CA ILE A 240 -12.12 -9.67 18.64
C ILE A 240 -11.20 -9.78 19.87
N ILE A 241 -11.07 -8.70 20.63
CA ILE A 241 -10.26 -8.66 21.85
C ILE A 241 -10.85 -9.58 22.92
N ALA A 242 -12.18 -9.55 23.11
CA ALA A 242 -12.86 -10.42 24.07
C ALA A 242 -12.61 -11.90 23.74
N THR A 243 -12.72 -12.29 22.47
CA THR A 243 -12.44 -13.66 22.01
C THR A 243 -11.00 -14.06 22.31
N CYS A 244 -10.04 -13.16 22.04
CA CYS A 244 -8.63 -13.43 22.29
C CYS A 244 -8.32 -13.64 23.78
N LYS A 245 -8.94 -12.84 24.66
CA LYS A 245 -8.79 -12.96 26.13
C LYS A 245 -9.37 -14.24 26.74
N MET A 246 -10.16 -15.00 25.99
CA MET A 246 -10.69 -16.29 26.45
C MET A 246 -9.65 -17.42 26.38
N TYR A 247 -8.48 -17.21 25.77
CA TYR A 247 -7.47 -18.23 25.48
C TYR A 247 -6.11 -18.00 26.12
#